data_AF-A0A936E8V9-F1
#
_entry.id   AF-A0A936E8V9-F1
#
_cell.length_a   1.000
_cell.length_b   1.000
_cell.length_c   1.000
_cell.angle_alpha   90.00
_cell.angle_beta   90.00
_cell.angle_gamma   90.00
#
_symmetry.space_group_name_H-M   'P 1'
#
loop_
_entity.id
_entity.type
_entity.pdbx_description
1 polymer ?
#
loop_
_entity_poly.entity_id
_entity_poly.type
_entity_poly.pdbx_seq_one_letter_code
_entity_poly.pdbx_strand_id
1 'polypeptide(L)'
;MFSKQMTPRTAVAFALALLLMVSLACSWRPWATTAEPTVAPPPLIGLTPGAGQTGTPIGQIVGEGTATSTATPALAATLPTAPQLVTLQDMNVRQGPSTQYPIVAYLPQEQIALIVGQNPEGTWWKIACPTGATAAECWVSGGAQFTTASNVAGVPVAAVPPTPTPAPTNTPAPEPTTPPVVASNPALFYIANGNLWQMPLQVSGGNVSKTADPQQLTNLGNVIAFELAPDGRRLWLISGSESNQALSILNLENSQLQTVASTAALPAPPAESGDVLRIFGQVSWFPNSQRLAFTSQIIAREGPGVGALNDWWTVDVNGAAIQILAPGQAGANFAIAPAGNPVLFASDKEILMVNADGSARRNLITFEFVITYSEYTYAPELHWAADGQQAWVAIPSPDPLDASAYAQIWHISADGSTVPFGRLLGNTLFNPVRWSADGARLAYVRQIIAPSNPPVQLVVAQGTGDGQTDYGNSVAGSIQFLGWNPTSDRFAYNGIDSTGRQTPYLGTPGGAFASLPFEPAAYLNNLLWLDGTHYVAIVQQAGSTTIYGGNETGAVTPLVSLPTLLGQTAVRR
;
A
#
# COMPACT_ATOMS: atom_id res chain seq x y z
N MET A 1 18.17 -0.98 59.89
CA MET A 1 18.95 0.12 59.29
C MET A 1 18.79 0.06 57.78
N PHE A 2 18.14 1.10 57.23
CA PHE A 2 17.98 1.48 55.82
C PHE A 2 17.57 0.44 54.76
N SER A 3 16.29 0.48 54.39
CA SER A 3 15.81 0.20 53.04
C SER A 3 16.26 1.30 52.07
N LYS A 4 16.88 0.93 50.95
CA LYS A 4 16.96 1.82 49.78
C LYS A 4 15.90 1.37 48.77
N GLN A 5 14.88 2.21 48.59
CA GLN A 5 13.94 2.12 47.48
C GLN A 5 14.70 2.32 46.16
N MET A 6 14.54 1.39 45.22
CA MET A 6 14.95 1.57 43.83
C MET A 6 14.00 2.57 43.16
N THR A 7 14.55 3.48 42.35
CA THR A 7 13.77 4.46 41.59
C THR A 7 13.12 3.83 40.35
N PRO A 8 12.00 4.37 39.84
CA PRO A 8 11.31 3.82 38.66
C PRO A 8 12.19 3.77 37.40
N ARG A 9 13.17 4.68 37.25
CA ARG A 9 14.18 4.64 36.17
C ARG A 9 15.10 3.42 36.24
N THR A 10 15.42 2.93 37.43
CA THR A 10 16.23 1.71 37.61
C THR A 10 15.44 0.43 37.39
N ALA A 11 14.11 0.43 37.60
CA ALA A 11 13.25 -0.73 37.34
C ALA A 11 12.95 -0.90 35.84
N VAL A 12 12.74 0.20 35.11
CA VAL A 12 12.54 0.19 33.64
C VAL A 12 13.82 -0.18 32.90
N ALA A 13 14.99 0.29 33.35
CA ALA A 13 16.28 -0.13 32.81
C ALA A 13 16.59 -1.63 33.07
N PHE A 14 16.14 -2.18 34.21
CA PHE A 14 16.27 -3.61 34.50
C PHE A 14 15.32 -4.46 33.66
N ALA A 15 14.10 -3.98 33.38
CA ALA A 15 13.13 -4.66 32.53
C ALA A 15 13.53 -4.66 31.04
N LEU A 16 14.07 -3.55 30.52
CA LEU A 16 14.63 -3.47 29.16
C LEU A 16 15.91 -4.30 29.00
N ALA A 17 16.77 -4.37 30.02
CA ALA A 17 17.94 -5.25 30.02
C ALA A 17 17.57 -6.74 30.10
N LEU A 18 16.49 -7.09 30.82
CA LEU A 18 15.97 -8.46 30.87
C LEU A 18 15.28 -8.85 29.55
N LEU A 19 14.57 -7.94 28.89
CA LEU A 19 13.96 -8.17 27.57
C LEU A 19 15.03 -8.37 26.47
N LEU A 20 16.12 -7.58 26.49
CA LEU A 20 17.27 -7.77 25.59
C LEU A 20 18.01 -9.10 25.86
N MET A 21 18.16 -9.50 27.12
CA MET A 21 18.80 -10.78 27.50
C MET A 21 17.96 -12.01 27.12
N VAL A 22 16.63 -11.92 27.12
CA VAL A 22 15.75 -13.02 26.65
C VAL A 22 15.78 -13.16 25.12
N SER A 23 15.96 -12.06 24.37
CA SER A 23 16.14 -12.12 22.91
C SER A 23 17.52 -12.66 22.46
N LEU A 24 18.56 -12.49 23.27
CA LEU A 24 19.91 -13.01 23.00
C LEU A 24 20.16 -14.44 23.54
N ALA A 25 19.29 -14.95 24.43
CA ALA A 25 19.43 -16.29 25.01
C ALA A 25 18.75 -17.41 24.20
N CYS A 26 17.96 -17.09 23.16
CA CYS A 26 17.32 -18.09 22.31
C CYS A 26 18.18 -18.54 21.11
N SER A 27 19.38 -17.99 20.90
CA SER A 27 20.24 -18.32 19.76
C SER A 27 21.45 -19.20 20.08
N TRP A 28 21.57 -19.76 21.30
CA TRP A 28 22.66 -20.68 21.63
C TRP A 28 22.25 -21.80 22.60
N ARG A 29 21.85 -22.96 22.08
CA ARG A 29 22.21 -24.29 22.63
C ARG A 29 22.26 -25.35 21.51
N PRO A 30 23.34 -26.14 21.40
CA PRO A 30 23.34 -27.37 20.61
C PRO A 30 22.65 -28.47 21.43
N TRP A 31 21.53 -28.99 20.96
CA TRP A 31 20.91 -30.15 21.61
C TRP A 31 21.65 -31.42 21.22
N ALA A 32 22.34 -31.97 22.21
CA ALA A 32 22.78 -33.36 22.24
C ALA A 32 21.56 -34.28 22.31
N THR A 33 21.63 -35.35 21.51
CA THR A 33 20.68 -36.46 21.47
C THR A 33 20.55 -37.16 22.81
N THR A 34 19.32 -37.22 23.34
CA THR A 34 18.92 -38.24 24.32
C THR A 34 17.60 -38.82 23.86
N ALA A 35 17.59 -40.13 23.60
CA ALA A 35 16.42 -40.87 23.15
C ALA A 35 15.42 -41.05 24.31
N GLU A 36 14.15 -40.76 24.06
CA GLU A 36 13.03 -41.15 24.92
C GLU A 36 12.14 -42.20 24.21
N PRO A 37 11.41 -43.03 24.98
CA PRO A 37 10.91 -44.33 24.54
C PRO A 37 9.67 -44.23 23.64
N THR A 38 9.65 -45.10 22.65
CA THR A 38 8.59 -45.29 21.65
C THR A 38 7.26 -45.68 22.30
N VAL A 39 6.22 -44.87 22.08
CA VAL A 39 4.82 -45.25 22.30
C VAL A 39 4.16 -45.44 20.93
N ALA A 40 3.59 -46.62 20.69
CA ALA A 40 2.96 -47.00 19.44
C ALA A 40 1.64 -46.24 19.18
N PRO A 41 1.32 -45.88 17.93
CA PRO A 41 0.02 -45.30 17.58
C PRO A 41 -1.10 -46.36 17.53
N PRO A 42 -2.36 -46.00 17.82
CA PRO A 42 -3.52 -46.87 17.68
C PRO A 42 -3.86 -47.17 16.19
N PRO A 43 -4.58 -48.27 15.89
CA PRO A 43 -4.77 -48.74 14.51
C PRO A 43 -5.74 -47.85 13.71
N LEU A 44 -5.38 -47.58 12.45
CA LEU A 44 -6.26 -46.96 11.46
C LEU A 44 -7.28 -47.98 10.92
N ILE A 45 -8.55 -47.57 10.87
CA ILE A 45 -9.61 -48.25 10.11
C ILE A 45 -9.41 -47.91 8.63
N GLY A 46 -9.11 -48.92 7.82
CA GLY A 46 -8.93 -48.81 6.37
C GLY A 46 -10.26 -48.75 5.63
N LEU A 47 -10.41 -47.78 4.73
CA LEU A 47 -11.39 -47.82 3.65
C LEU A 47 -10.68 -48.17 2.35
N THR A 48 -11.07 -49.31 1.79
CA THR A 48 -10.57 -49.93 0.56
C THR A 48 -11.16 -49.22 -0.67
N PRO A 49 -10.35 -48.84 -1.67
CA PRO A 49 -10.86 -48.54 -3.01
C PRO A 49 -11.01 -49.82 -3.84
N GLY A 50 -12.23 -50.06 -4.36
CA GLY A 50 -12.52 -51.17 -5.27
C GLY A 50 -11.95 -50.92 -6.68
N ALA A 51 -11.38 -51.96 -7.27
CA ALA A 51 -10.75 -51.98 -8.58
C ALA A 51 -11.76 -52.10 -9.74
N GLY A 52 -11.50 -51.33 -10.80
CA GLY A 52 -11.41 -51.76 -12.22
C GLY A 52 -12.55 -52.51 -12.90
N GLN A 53 -13.05 -51.94 -14.00
CA GLN A 53 -13.26 -52.72 -15.23
C GLN A 53 -12.81 -51.95 -16.48
N THR A 54 -12.16 -52.73 -17.34
CA THR A 54 -11.46 -52.50 -18.60
C THR A 54 -12.38 -52.42 -19.81
N GLY A 55 -11.94 -51.71 -20.86
CA GLY A 55 -12.45 -51.84 -22.24
C GLY A 55 -11.83 -50.81 -23.21
N THR A 56 -10.81 -51.22 -23.96
CA THR A 56 -10.07 -50.47 -25.00
C THR A 56 -10.74 -50.53 -26.40
N PRO A 57 -10.27 -49.72 -27.40
CA PRO A 57 -11.04 -49.23 -28.55
C PRO A 57 -10.66 -49.84 -29.92
N ILE A 58 -11.59 -49.86 -30.90
CA ILE A 58 -11.41 -49.88 -32.39
C ILE A 58 -12.82 -49.71 -33.02
N GLY A 59 -13.13 -49.09 -34.17
CA GLY A 59 -12.36 -48.57 -35.30
C GLY A 59 -13.27 -47.90 -36.37
N GLN A 60 -12.57 -47.26 -37.31
CA GLN A 60 -12.89 -46.43 -38.48
C GLN A 60 -13.48 -47.18 -39.70
N ILE A 61 -14.36 -46.54 -40.51
CA ILE A 61 -14.50 -46.65 -42.00
C ILE A 61 -15.22 -45.35 -42.50
N VAL A 62 -14.60 -44.37 -43.19
CA VAL A 62 -14.27 -44.18 -44.64
C VAL A 62 -15.47 -44.16 -45.62
N GLY A 63 -15.57 -43.08 -46.43
CA GLY A 63 -16.16 -43.04 -47.78
C GLY A 63 -17.38 -42.10 -47.95
N GLU A 64 -17.22 -40.83 -48.37
CA GLU A 64 -17.29 -40.32 -49.76
C GLU A 64 -18.71 -40.28 -50.38
N GLY A 65 -19.18 -39.10 -50.85
CA GLY A 65 -20.42 -39.00 -51.65
C GLY A 65 -21.07 -37.61 -51.69
N THR A 66 -21.15 -37.05 -52.89
CA THR A 66 -21.37 -35.63 -53.24
C THR A 66 -22.84 -35.25 -53.50
N ALA A 67 -23.21 -34.01 -53.14
CA ALA A 67 -24.21 -33.06 -53.69
C ALA A 67 -25.69 -33.45 -53.97
N THR A 68 -26.63 -32.60 -53.52
CA THR A 68 -27.42 -31.60 -54.32
C THR A 68 -28.81 -31.34 -53.69
N SER A 69 -29.21 -30.06 -53.64
CA SER A 69 -30.49 -29.52 -53.13
C SER A 69 -31.75 -30.01 -53.88
N THR A 70 -32.93 -30.04 -53.22
CA THR A 70 -34.26 -29.54 -53.72
C THR A 70 -35.29 -29.50 -52.55
N ALA A 71 -36.30 -28.62 -52.64
CA ALA A 71 -37.07 -27.92 -51.60
C ALA A 71 -38.42 -28.53 -51.07
N THR A 72 -38.75 -28.23 -49.79
CA THR A 72 -39.96 -27.57 -49.16
C THR A 72 -41.40 -28.00 -49.58
N PRO A 73 -42.44 -28.15 -48.67
CA PRO A 73 -42.83 -27.13 -47.65
C PRO A 73 -43.47 -27.53 -46.29
N ALA A 74 -43.32 -26.60 -45.31
CA ALA A 74 -44.24 -26.08 -44.27
C ALA A 74 -44.90 -27.08 -43.26
N LEU A 75 -45.15 -26.78 -41.97
CA LEU A 75 -45.19 -25.56 -41.17
C LEU A 75 -45.10 -25.99 -39.68
N ALA A 76 -44.19 -25.42 -38.89
CA ALA A 76 -44.35 -25.30 -37.44
C ALA A 76 -43.69 -23.99 -37.02
N ALA A 77 -44.51 -22.94 -36.91
CA ALA A 77 -44.11 -21.66 -36.37
C ALA A 77 -43.89 -21.80 -34.86
N THR A 78 -42.64 -21.63 -34.41
CA THR A 78 -42.35 -21.23 -33.02
C THR A 78 -42.05 -19.74 -33.03
N LEU A 79 -42.78 -18.99 -32.20
CA LEU A 79 -42.70 -17.54 -32.02
C LEU A 79 -41.25 -17.04 -31.81
N PRO A 80 -40.96 -15.76 -32.12
CA PRO A 80 -39.63 -15.19 -31.91
C PRO A 80 -39.21 -15.36 -30.44
N THR A 81 -38.06 -15.99 -30.23
CA THR A 81 -37.29 -15.88 -28.99
C THR A 81 -37.06 -14.38 -28.73
N ALA A 82 -37.21 -13.93 -27.49
CA ALA A 82 -37.10 -12.51 -27.15
C ALA A 82 -35.81 -11.88 -27.76
N PRO A 83 -35.85 -10.60 -28.17
CA PRO A 83 -34.66 -9.91 -28.67
C PRO A 83 -33.55 -9.98 -27.62
N GLN A 84 -32.36 -10.44 -28.03
CA GLN A 84 -31.23 -10.63 -27.11
C GLN A 84 -29.91 -10.34 -27.80
N LEU A 85 -28.89 -10.05 -27.00
CA LEU A 85 -27.50 -9.95 -27.46
C LEU A 85 -26.60 -10.88 -26.66
N VAL A 86 -25.46 -11.21 -27.27
CA VAL A 86 -24.31 -11.84 -26.63
C VAL A 86 -23.12 -10.88 -26.76
N THR A 87 -22.39 -10.65 -25.67
CA THR A 87 -21.17 -9.85 -25.68
C THR A 87 -20.00 -10.64 -26.27
N LEU A 88 -19.22 -10.00 -27.14
CA LEU A 88 -18.03 -10.61 -27.78
C LEU A 88 -16.72 -10.29 -27.06
N GLN A 89 -16.78 -9.35 -26.13
CA GLN A 89 -15.71 -8.95 -25.22
C GLN A 89 -16.34 -8.35 -23.97
N ASP A 90 -15.50 -7.93 -23.06
CA ASP A 90 -15.87 -7.15 -21.90
C ASP A 90 -16.48 -5.78 -22.26
N MET A 91 -17.69 -5.53 -21.76
CA MET A 91 -18.53 -4.40 -22.16
C MET A 91 -18.87 -3.46 -21.01
N ASN A 92 -18.63 -2.17 -21.24
CA ASN A 92 -19.16 -1.09 -20.40
C ASN A 92 -20.66 -0.91 -20.66
N VAL A 93 -21.45 -0.89 -19.59
CA VAL A 93 -22.89 -0.60 -19.60
C VAL A 93 -23.12 0.82 -19.11
N ARG A 94 -23.88 1.62 -19.84
CA ARG A 94 -23.99 3.07 -19.64
C ARG A 94 -25.42 3.53 -19.36
N GLN A 95 -25.56 4.71 -18.77
CA GLN A 95 -26.87 5.34 -18.54
C GLN A 95 -27.59 5.75 -19.84
N GLY A 96 -26.87 5.93 -20.94
CA GLY A 96 -27.41 6.35 -22.23
C GLY A 96 -26.58 5.83 -23.41
N PRO A 97 -27.12 5.95 -24.65
CA PRO A 97 -26.55 5.35 -25.85
C PRO A 97 -25.40 6.18 -26.47
N SER A 98 -24.35 6.44 -25.69
CA SER A 98 -23.15 7.13 -26.13
C SER A 98 -22.04 6.98 -25.10
N THR A 99 -20.78 7.11 -25.52
CA THR A 99 -19.63 7.17 -24.62
C THR A 99 -19.63 8.40 -23.70
N GLN A 100 -20.48 9.39 -23.96
CA GLN A 100 -20.68 10.57 -23.11
C GLN A 100 -21.48 10.26 -21.84
N TYR A 101 -22.24 9.16 -21.80
CA TYR A 101 -23.00 8.79 -20.61
C TYR A 101 -22.13 8.00 -19.62
N PRO A 102 -22.33 8.20 -18.29
CA PRO A 102 -21.60 7.45 -17.26
C PRO A 102 -21.78 5.93 -17.39
N ILE A 103 -20.73 5.20 -17.02
CA ILE A 103 -20.76 3.74 -16.88
C ILE A 103 -21.47 3.41 -15.55
N VAL A 104 -22.40 2.46 -15.58
CA VAL A 104 -23.21 2.04 -14.42
C VAL A 104 -23.06 0.57 -14.08
N ALA A 105 -22.57 -0.24 -15.01
CA ALA A 105 -22.31 -1.65 -14.80
C ALA A 105 -21.32 -2.16 -15.85
N TYR A 106 -20.99 -3.43 -15.75
CA TYR A 106 -20.12 -4.13 -16.66
C TYR A 106 -20.74 -5.48 -17.04
N LEU A 107 -20.68 -5.84 -18.31
CA LEU A 107 -21.03 -7.17 -18.82
C LEU A 107 -19.76 -7.85 -19.34
N PRO A 108 -19.27 -8.92 -18.69
CA PRO A 108 -18.18 -9.73 -19.20
C PRO A 108 -18.44 -10.30 -20.60
N GLN A 109 -17.37 -10.75 -21.26
CA GLN A 109 -17.43 -11.52 -22.52
C GLN A 109 -18.34 -12.76 -22.43
N GLU A 110 -18.99 -13.12 -23.55
CA GLU A 110 -19.91 -14.27 -23.72
C GLU A 110 -21.21 -14.19 -22.89
N GLN A 111 -21.51 -13.04 -22.28
CA GLN A 111 -22.73 -12.85 -21.50
C GLN A 111 -23.93 -12.49 -22.38
N ILE A 112 -25.09 -13.05 -22.01
CA ILE A 112 -26.37 -12.81 -22.68
C ILE A 112 -27.14 -11.69 -21.96
N ALA A 113 -27.69 -10.75 -22.72
CA ALA A 113 -28.64 -9.74 -22.21
C ALA A 113 -29.89 -9.65 -23.09
N LEU A 114 -31.03 -9.40 -22.44
CA LEU A 114 -32.29 -9.13 -23.13
C LEU A 114 -32.31 -7.70 -23.66
N ILE A 115 -32.62 -7.53 -24.95
CA ILE A 115 -32.78 -6.25 -25.61
C ILE A 115 -34.22 -5.79 -25.41
N VAL A 116 -34.40 -4.64 -24.77
CA VAL A 116 -35.70 -4.00 -24.53
C VAL A 116 -35.94 -2.78 -25.42
N GLY A 117 -34.90 -2.31 -26.14
CA GLY A 117 -35.01 -1.19 -27.06
C GLY A 117 -33.69 -0.91 -27.81
N GLN A 118 -33.73 0.06 -28.71
CA GLN A 118 -32.54 0.56 -29.42
C GLN A 118 -32.57 2.08 -29.51
N ASN A 119 -31.42 2.72 -29.75
CA ASN A 119 -31.38 4.14 -30.04
C ASN A 119 -31.86 4.41 -31.49
N PRO A 120 -32.24 5.65 -31.84
CA PRO A 120 -32.73 5.97 -33.18
C PRO A 120 -31.77 5.59 -34.31
N GLU A 121 -30.46 5.61 -34.04
CA GLU A 121 -29.41 5.28 -35.00
C GLU A 121 -29.10 3.77 -35.09
N GLY A 122 -29.69 2.94 -34.21
CA GLY A 122 -29.47 1.48 -34.18
C GLY A 122 -28.05 1.05 -33.78
N THR A 123 -27.28 1.96 -33.16
CA THR A 123 -25.88 1.73 -32.76
C THR A 123 -25.71 1.28 -31.31
N TRP A 124 -26.77 1.35 -30.50
CA TRP A 124 -26.81 0.96 -29.09
C TRP A 124 -28.08 0.18 -28.76
N TRP A 125 -27.92 -0.87 -27.96
CA TRP A 125 -29.01 -1.65 -27.40
C TRP A 125 -29.34 -1.16 -26.00
N LYS A 126 -30.64 -0.98 -25.74
CA LYS A 126 -31.17 -0.81 -24.38
C LYS A 126 -31.46 -2.20 -23.82
N ILE A 127 -30.95 -2.48 -22.63
CA ILE A 127 -31.07 -3.77 -21.94
C ILE A 127 -31.61 -3.57 -20.52
N ALA A 128 -32.12 -4.65 -19.92
CA ALA A 128 -32.29 -4.71 -18.47
C ALA A 128 -30.91 -4.66 -17.81
N CYS A 129 -30.73 -3.81 -16.79
CA CYS A 129 -29.42 -3.69 -16.18
C CYS A 129 -29.01 -4.93 -15.37
N PRO A 130 -27.70 -5.26 -15.34
CA PRO A 130 -27.17 -6.24 -14.42
C PRO A 130 -27.49 -5.90 -12.96
N THR A 131 -27.62 -6.94 -12.14
CA THR A 131 -27.81 -6.82 -10.70
C THR A 131 -26.68 -6.01 -10.07
N GLY A 132 -27.02 -4.92 -9.38
CA GLY A 132 -26.04 -3.98 -8.79
C GLY A 132 -26.03 -2.59 -9.42
N ALA A 133 -26.66 -2.40 -10.57
CA ALA A 133 -26.90 -1.06 -11.13
C ALA A 133 -28.07 -0.35 -10.42
N THR A 134 -27.99 0.97 -10.28
CA THR A 134 -29.06 1.79 -9.68
C THR A 134 -30.26 2.02 -10.61
N ALA A 135 -30.11 1.76 -11.91
CA ALA A 135 -31.16 1.91 -12.92
C ALA A 135 -31.74 0.55 -13.33
N ALA A 136 -33.05 0.52 -13.66
CA ALA A 136 -33.71 -0.70 -14.14
C ALA A 136 -33.31 -1.05 -15.59
N GLU A 137 -32.99 -0.05 -16.41
CA GLU A 137 -32.62 -0.19 -17.81
C GLU A 137 -31.39 0.65 -18.15
N CYS A 138 -30.54 0.16 -19.03
CA CYS A 138 -29.28 0.80 -19.41
C CYS A 138 -28.86 0.41 -20.82
N TRP A 139 -27.73 0.92 -21.28
CA TRP A 139 -27.33 0.91 -22.67
C TRP A 139 -25.98 0.24 -22.87
N VAL A 140 -25.88 -0.60 -23.90
CA VAL A 140 -24.66 -1.29 -24.31
C VAL A 140 -24.45 -1.10 -25.81
N SER A 141 -23.18 -1.02 -26.22
CA SER A 141 -22.85 -0.79 -27.63
C SER A 141 -23.35 -1.93 -28.51
N GLY A 142 -24.08 -1.60 -29.57
CA GLY A 142 -24.60 -2.54 -30.56
C GLY A 142 -23.65 -2.83 -31.71
N GLY A 143 -22.41 -2.32 -31.67
CA GLY A 143 -21.42 -2.54 -32.72
C GLY A 143 -21.11 -4.03 -32.89
N ALA A 144 -21.03 -4.49 -34.15
CA ALA A 144 -20.83 -5.91 -34.47
C ALA A 144 -19.50 -6.50 -33.96
N GLN A 145 -18.51 -5.65 -33.67
CA GLN A 145 -17.26 -6.05 -33.01
C GLN A 145 -17.41 -6.26 -31.48
N PHE A 146 -18.53 -5.81 -30.90
CA PHE A 146 -18.76 -5.78 -29.46
C PHE A 146 -19.89 -6.72 -29.02
N THR A 147 -20.95 -6.83 -29.82
CA THR A 147 -22.11 -7.66 -29.52
C THR A 147 -22.63 -8.37 -30.77
N THR A 148 -23.19 -9.57 -30.58
CA THR A 148 -23.99 -10.26 -31.59
C THR A 148 -25.44 -10.28 -31.13
N ALA A 149 -26.33 -9.65 -31.88
CA ALA A 149 -27.75 -9.56 -31.54
C ALA A 149 -28.61 -10.54 -32.36
N SER A 150 -29.63 -11.11 -31.74
CA SER A 150 -30.57 -12.07 -32.32
C SER A 150 -32.03 -11.63 -32.08
N ASN A 151 -32.92 -11.96 -33.02
CA ASN A 151 -34.35 -11.63 -32.95
C ASN A 151 -34.67 -10.13 -32.78
N VAL A 152 -33.84 -9.26 -33.33
CA VAL A 152 -33.99 -7.80 -33.17
C VAL A 152 -35.04 -7.16 -34.08
N ALA A 153 -35.70 -7.97 -34.93
CA ALA A 153 -36.77 -7.50 -35.80
C ALA A 153 -37.95 -7.01 -34.94
N GLY A 154 -38.21 -5.70 -34.97
CA GLY A 154 -39.30 -5.08 -34.20
C GLY A 154 -38.89 -4.55 -32.82
N VAL A 155 -37.59 -4.51 -32.48
CA VAL A 155 -37.12 -3.81 -31.28
C VAL A 155 -37.50 -2.32 -31.35
N PRO A 156 -38.25 -1.79 -30.37
CA PRO A 156 -38.70 -0.41 -30.41
C PRO A 156 -37.53 0.56 -30.25
N VAL A 157 -37.65 1.73 -30.90
CA VAL A 157 -36.75 2.86 -30.61
C VAL A 157 -37.10 3.39 -29.23
N ALA A 158 -36.17 3.28 -28.29
CA ALA A 158 -36.34 3.75 -26.93
C ALA A 158 -36.02 5.24 -26.83
N ALA A 159 -36.76 5.95 -25.96
CA ALA A 159 -36.42 7.32 -25.61
C ALA A 159 -35.01 7.37 -25.02
N VAL A 160 -34.14 8.15 -25.66
CA VAL A 160 -32.79 8.39 -25.16
C VAL A 160 -32.87 9.42 -24.03
N PRO A 161 -32.16 9.22 -22.90
CA PRO A 161 -32.02 10.27 -21.90
C PRO A 161 -31.48 11.55 -22.56
N PRO A 162 -31.76 12.75 -22.02
CA PRO A 162 -31.08 13.94 -22.49
C PRO A 162 -29.57 13.72 -22.33
N THR A 163 -28.80 14.03 -23.38
CA THR A 163 -27.35 14.03 -23.31
C THR A 163 -26.94 14.85 -22.09
N PRO A 164 -26.09 14.31 -21.18
CA PRO A 164 -25.65 15.09 -20.04
C PRO A 164 -25.11 16.41 -20.58
N THR A 165 -25.71 17.52 -20.14
CA THR A 165 -25.18 18.85 -20.41
C THR A 165 -23.72 18.79 -19.97
N PRO A 166 -22.75 19.14 -20.83
CA PRO A 166 -21.37 19.22 -20.38
C PRO A 166 -21.40 20.05 -19.10
N ALA A 167 -20.96 19.48 -17.98
CA ALA A 167 -20.56 20.29 -16.85
C ALA A 167 -19.65 21.38 -17.42
N PRO A 168 -19.73 22.65 -16.97
CA PRO A 168 -18.87 23.70 -17.47
C PRO A 168 -17.49 23.11 -17.55
N THR A 169 -16.93 23.09 -18.76
CA THR A 169 -15.58 22.58 -18.97
C THR A 169 -14.76 23.41 -18.00
N ASN A 170 -14.24 22.79 -16.94
CA ASN A 170 -13.15 23.39 -16.23
C ASN A 170 -12.16 23.65 -17.36
N THR A 171 -11.99 24.92 -17.75
CA THR A 171 -10.75 25.38 -18.37
C THR A 171 -9.69 24.59 -17.64
N PRO A 172 -8.86 23.78 -18.32
CA PRO A 172 -7.89 22.94 -17.63
C PRO A 172 -7.28 23.82 -16.56
N ALA A 173 -7.55 23.51 -15.29
CA ALA A 173 -6.73 24.07 -14.25
C ALA A 173 -5.33 23.76 -14.76
N PRO A 174 -4.46 24.78 -14.96
CA PRO A 174 -3.16 24.55 -15.55
C PRO A 174 -2.64 23.27 -14.92
N GLU A 175 -2.37 22.26 -15.76
CA GLU A 175 -1.73 21.00 -15.32
C GLU A 175 -0.78 21.43 -14.23
N PRO A 176 -0.93 20.97 -12.96
CA PRO A 176 -0.20 21.55 -11.85
C PRO A 176 1.24 21.56 -12.30
N THR A 177 1.71 22.75 -12.67
CA THR A 177 3.05 22.89 -13.18
C THR A 177 3.81 22.55 -11.94
N THR A 178 4.36 21.33 -11.91
CA THR A 178 5.35 20.95 -10.93
C THR A 178 6.25 22.17 -10.90
N PRO A 179 6.30 22.90 -9.76
CA PRO A 179 7.10 24.11 -9.68
C PRO A 179 8.44 23.73 -10.30
N PRO A 180 8.98 24.49 -11.27
CA PRO A 180 10.21 24.11 -11.94
C PRO A 180 11.19 23.69 -10.84
N VAL A 181 11.55 22.41 -10.84
CA VAL A 181 12.48 21.87 -9.87
C VAL A 181 13.77 22.61 -10.15
N VAL A 182 14.02 23.69 -9.40
CA VAL A 182 15.35 24.25 -9.32
C VAL A 182 16.15 23.09 -8.78
N ALA A 183 16.93 22.44 -9.65
CA ALA A 183 17.65 21.21 -9.34
C ALA A 183 18.50 21.47 -8.10
N SER A 184 17.96 21.09 -6.95
CA SER A 184 18.66 21.17 -5.70
C SER A 184 19.55 19.95 -5.63
N ASN A 185 20.85 20.14 -5.39
CA ASN A 185 21.78 19.02 -5.33
C ASN A 185 21.26 17.93 -4.37
N PRO A 186 21.45 16.64 -4.73
CA PRO A 186 21.00 15.54 -3.90
C PRO A 186 21.63 15.63 -2.51
N ALA A 187 20.89 15.21 -1.50
CA ALA A 187 21.37 15.27 -0.13
C ALA A 187 20.72 14.18 0.71
N LEU A 188 21.48 13.61 1.64
CA LEU A 188 20.96 12.74 2.68
C LEU A 188 20.62 13.58 3.91
N PHE A 189 19.45 13.36 4.50
CA PHE A 189 19.03 13.92 5.78
C PHE A 189 18.88 12.79 6.78
N TYR A 190 19.27 13.02 8.03
CA TYR A 190 19.14 12.02 9.08
C TYR A 190 19.09 12.63 10.47
N ILE A 191 18.47 11.91 11.42
CA ILE A 191 18.53 12.25 12.84
C ILE A 191 19.75 11.59 13.47
N ALA A 192 20.59 12.36 14.15
CA ALA A 192 21.68 11.86 14.97
C ALA A 192 21.85 12.72 16.23
N ASN A 193 22.02 12.05 17.38
CA ASN A 193 22.17 12.71 18.68
C ASN A 193 21.03 13.72 18.96
N GLY A 194 19.79 13.34 18.62
CA GLY A 194 18.59 14.16 18.82
C GLY A 194 18.48 15.39 17.91
N ASN A 195 19.31 15.53 16.87
CA ASN A 195 19.32 16.67 15.96
C ASN A 195 19.21 16.21 14.51
N LEU A 196 18.71 17.10 13.65
CA LEU A 196 18.69 16.89 12.22
C LEU A 196 20.03 17.27 11.59
N TRP A 197 20.53 16.40 10.71
CA TRP A 197 21.76 16.57 9.95
C TRP A 197 21.48 16.44 8.45
N GLN A 198 22.34 17.06 7.65
CA GLN A 198 22.36 16.94 6.20
C GLN A 198 23.77 16.58 5.71
N MET A 199 23.87 15.64 4.77
CA MET A 199 25.09 15.36 4.02
C MET A 199 24.83 15.65 2.53
N PRO A 200 25.41 16.72 1.98
CA PRO A 200 25.34 17.03 0.55
C PRO A 200 26.00 15.93 -0.30
N LEU A 201 25.33 15.53 -1.38
CA LEU A 201 25.74 14.46 -2.28
C LEU A 201 25.90 14.98 -3.71
N GLN A 202 26.55 14.17 -4.54
CA GLN A 202 26.55 14.27 -5.99
C GLN A 202 26.59 12.88 -6.60
N VAL A 203 26.07 12.76 -7.81
CA VAL A 203 26.24 11.59 -8.68
C VAL A 203 27.16 11.99 -9.82
N SER A 204 28.33 11.35 -9.91
CA SER A 204 29.32 11.64 -10.95
C SER A 204 30.03 10.36 -11.37
N GLY A 205 30.15 10.14 -12.69
CA GLY A 205 30.80 8.94 -13.24
C GLY A 205 30.17 7.62 -12.79
N GLY A 206 28.85 7.58 -12.58
CA GLY A 206 28.11 6.39 -12.12
C GLY A 206 28.26 6.04 -10.63
N ASN A 207 28.85 6.95 -9.85
CA ASN A 207 29.08 6.76 -8.42
C ASN A 207 28.47 7.90 -7.61
N VAL A 208 28.00 7.56 -6.42
CA VAL A 208 27.55 8.53 -5.42
C VAL A 208 28.74 8.95 -4.57
N SER A 209 28.93 10.25 -4.37
CA SER A 209 29.95 10.80 -3.46
C SER A 209 29.39 11.97 -2.64
N LYS A 210 29.96 12.25 -1.46
CA LYS A 210 29.64 13.49 -0.72
C LYS A 210 30.37 14.69 -1.31
N THR A 211 29.74 15.87 -1.30
CA THR A 211 30.37 17.14 -1.72
C THR A 211 30.88 17.98 -0.56
N ALA A 212 30.40 17.68 0.65
CA ALA A 212 30.87 18.26 1.90
C ALA A 212 30.68 17.26 3.05
N ASP A 213 31.35 17.50 4.18
CA ASP A 213 31.10 16.74 5.40
C ASP A 213 29.69 16.99 5.95
N PRO A 214 29.11 16.05 6.71
CA PRO A 214 27.77 16.23 7.27
C PRO A 214 27.66 17.48 8.16
N GLN A 215 26.57 18.20 7.98
CA GLN A 215 26.27 19.47 8.64
C GLN A 215 25.04 19.32 9.53
N GLN A 216 25.15 19.78 10.78
CA GLN A 216 24.02 19.82 11.70
C GLN A 216 23.11 21.00 11.33
N LEU A 217 21.83 20.74 11.10
CA LEU A 217 20.85 21.76 10.72
C LEU A 217 20.07 22.34 11.90
N THR A 218 19.96 21.59 13.00
CA THR A 218 19.18 21.99 14.18
C THR A 218 19.97 21.77 15.47
N ASN A 219 19.67 22.53 16.53
CA ASN A 219 20.21 22.31 17.88
C ASN A 219 19.08 22.10 18.92
N LEU A 220 18.14 21.20 18.61
CA LEU A 220 16.97 20.90 19.43
C LEU A 220 17.25 19.80 20.46
N GLY A 221 18.08 18.81 20.13
CA GLY A 221 18.47 17.71 21.01
C GLY A 221 17.39 16.63 21.24
N ASN A 222 16.21 16.78 20.64
CA ASN A 222 15.07 15.88 20.79
C ASN A 222 14.17 15.82 19.53
N VAL A 223 14.78 15.83 18.34
CA VAL A 223 14.06 15.57 17.08
C VAL A 223 13.60 14.10 17.05
N ILE A 224 12.31 13.89 16.79
CA ILE A 224 11.65 12.58 16.77
C ILE A 224 11.45 12.10 15.34
N ALA A 225 10.93 12.97 14.46
CA ALA A 225 10.62 12.65 13.07
C ALA A 225 10.73 13.88 12.17
N PHE A 226 10.89 13.67 10.87
CA PHE A 226 10.87 14.70 9.84
C PHE A 226 10.43 14.13 8.48
N GLU A 227 10.05 15.01 7.55
CA GLU A 227 9.81 14.67 6.15
C GLU A 227 10.14 15.86 5.26
N LEU A 228 10.79 15.60 4.12
CA LEU A 228 11.01 16.62 3.11
C LEU A 228 9.70 17.00 2.42
N ALA A 229 9.55 18.29 2.15
CA ALA A 229 8.52 18.77 1.25
C ALA A 229 8.75 18.21 -0.17
N PRO A 230 7.69 17.99 -0.96
CA PRO A 230 7.80 17.57 -2.36
C PRO A 230 8.74 18.46 -3.21
N ASP A 231 8.82 19.76 -2.90
CA ASP A 231 9.73 20.71 -3.56
C ASP A 231 11.20 20.59 -3.14
N GLY A 232 11.52 19.80 -2.10
CA GLY A 232 12.88 19.61 -1.58
C GLY A 232 13.51 20.84 -0.91
N ARG A 233 12.76 21.93 -0.70
CA ARG A 233 13.25 23.21 -0.13
C ARG A 233 12.95 23.35 1.35
N ARG A 234 12.00 22.57 1.85
CA ARG A 234 11.59 22.57 3.26
C ARG A 234 11.51 21.15 3.80
N LEU A 235 11.47 21.06 5.12
CA LEU A 235 11.06 19.86 5.83
C LEU A 235 10.19 20.24 7.03
N TRP A 236 9.24 19.37 7.36
CA TRP A 236 8.62 19.43 8.68
C TRP A 236 9.44 18.58 9.64
N LEU A 237 9.44 18.92 10.93
CA LEU A 237 10.02 18.11 11.99
C LEU A 237 9.13 18.12 13.23
N ILE A 238 9.06 16.98 13.90
CA ILE A 238 8.50 16.84 15.24
C ILE A 238 9.66 16.78 16.22
N SER A 239 9.61 17.61 17.26
CA SER A 239 10.56 17.60 18.36
C SER A 239 9.84 17.75 19.69
N GLY A 240 10.44 17.31 20.81
CA GLY A 240 9.84 17.46 22.13
C GLY A 240 9.82 16.18 22.94
N SER A 241 8.82 16.07 23.81
CA SER A 241 8.51 14.88 24.60
C SER A 241 7.03 14.53 24.43
N GLU A 242 6.62 13.36 24.92
CA GLU A 242 5.20 12.95 24.89
C GLU A 242 4.27 13.95 25.60
N SER A 243 4.79 14.67 26.59
CA SER A 243 4.04 15.72 27.30
C SER A 243 3.82 17.00 26.48
N ASN A 244 4.68 17.29 25.52
CA ASN A 244 4.57 18.43 24.63
C ASN A 244 5.48 18.23 23.42
N GLN A 245 4.87 18.07 22.24
CA GLN A 245 5.57 18.03 20.97
C GLN A 245 5.37 19.34 20.21
N ALA A 246 6.39 19.77 19.49
CA ALA A 246 6.36 20.87 18.55
C ALA A 246 6.48 20.32 17.13
N LEU A 247 5.55 20.73 16.26
CA LEU A 247 5.64 20.57 14.82
C LEU A 247 6.21 21.87 14.24
N SER A 248 7.37 21.77 13.61
CA SER A 248 8.10 22.90 13.06
C SER A 248 8.44 22.68 11.59
N ILE A 249 8.60 23.78 10.85
CA ILE A 249 9.03 23.79 9.46
C ILE A 249 10.42 24.42 9.40
N LEU A 250 11.36 23.71 8.80
CA LEU A 250 12.70 24.20 8.51
C LEU A 250 12.79 24.54 7.02
N ASN A 251 13.17 25.77 6.70
CA ASN A 251 13.57 26.17 5.36
C ASN A 251 15.07 25.88 5.17
N LEU A 252 15.40 25.10 4.14
CA LEU A 252 16.75 24.62 3.88
C LEU A 252 17.67 25.66 3.22
N GLU A 253 17.13 26.75 2.69
CA GLU A 253 17.90 27.79 2.00
C GLU A 253 18.44 28.84 2.97
N ASN A 254 17.65 29.19 3.99
CA ASN A 254 18.00 30.22 4.97
C ASN A 254 18.14 29.67 6.40
N SER A 255 17.99 28.37 6.59
CA SER A 255 18.02 27.67 7.89
C SER A 255 17.00 28.21 8.90
N GLN A 256 15.94 28.88 8.45
CA GLN A 256 14.89 29.39 9.33
C GLN A 256 14.02 28.23 9.80
N LEU A 257 13.97 28.05 11.12
CA LEU A 257 13.10 27.09 11.78
C LEU A 257 11.91 27.82 12.44
N GLN A 258 10.69 27.42 12.11
CA GLN A 258 9.47 27.98 12.67
C GLN A 258 8.57 26.89 13.22
N THR A 259 8.17 26.99 14.49
CA THR A 259 7.11 26.13 15.05
C THR A 259 5.75 26.60 14.56
N VAL A 260 4.98 25.69 13.96
CA VAL A 260 3.66 25.98 13.39
C VAL A 260 2.51 25.35 14.19
N ALA A 261 2.80 24.32 14.99
CA ALA A 261 1.85 23.75 15.94
C ALA A 261 2.57 23.16 17.16
N SER A 262 1.88 23.08 18.30
CA SER A 262 2.33 22.36 19.49
C SER A 262 1.16 21.61 20.09
N THR A 263 1.40 20.39 20.57
CA THR A 263 0.32 19.56 21.14
C THR A 263 -0.27 20.16 22.42
N ALA A 264 0.51 20.93 23.17
CA ALA A 264 0.03 21.67 24.35
C ALA A 264 -0.87 22.86 23.99
N ALA A 265 -0.82 23.35 22.75
CA ALA A 265 -1.66 24.46 22.27
C ALA A 265 -2.94 23.98 21.56
N LEU A 266 -3.04 22.67 21.27
CA LEU A 266 -4.26 22.09 20.70
C LEU A 266 -5.34 21.94 21.79
N PRO A 267 -6.63 21.93 21.40
CA PRO A 267 -7.71 21.62 22.34
C PRO A 267 -7.48 20.29 23.06
N ALA A 268 -7.93 20.21 24.32
CA ALA A 268 -7.85 18.96 25.07
C ALA A 268 -8.62 17.84 24.33
N PRO A 269 -8.14 16.58 24.41
CA PRO A 269 -8.89 15.43 23.92
C PRO A 269 -10.30 15.34 24.56
N PRO A 270 -11.26 14.65 23.92
CA PRO A 270 -12.57 14.40 24.51
C PRO A 270 -12.45 13.78 25.91
N ALA A 271 -13.30 14.19 26.85
CA ALA A 271 -13.21 13.78 28.26
C ALA A 271 -13.27 12.25 28.47
N GLU A 272 -13.97 11.54 27.58
CA GLU A 272 -14.04 10.07 27.53
C GLU A 272 -12.69 9.37 27.25
N SER A 273 -11.69 10.12 26.78
CA SER A 273 -10.32 9.61 26.58
C SER A 273 -9.59 9.31 27.90
N GLY A 274 -10.10 9.82 29.04
CA GLY A 274 -9.45 9.65 30.35
C GLY A 274 -8.20 10.50 30.52
N ASP A 275 -7.27 10.05 31.38
CA ASP A 275 -6.02 10.76 31.64
C ASP A 275 -4.95 10.40 30.62
N VAL A 276 -4.88 11.21 29.56
CA VAL A 276 -4.03 10.98 28.40
C VAL A 276 -3.16 12.19 28.07
N LEU A 277 -2.04 11.91 27.40
CA LEU A 277 -1.21 12.87 26.68
C LEU A 277 -1.61 12.90 25.22
N ARG A 278 -1.47 14.06 24.58
CA ARG A 278 -1.69 14.22 23.14
C ARG A 278 -0.36 14.35 22.41
N ILE A 279 -0.18 13.55 21.38
CA ILE A 279 0.97 13.58 20.46
C ILE A 279 0.49 13.77 19.02
N PHE A 280 1.40 14.15 18.12
CA PHE A 280 1.12 14.11 16.68
C PHE A 280 1.04 12.65 16.22
N GLY A 281 0.06 12.36 15.36
CA GLY A 281 -0.05 11.10 14.63
C GLY A 281 0.72 11.18 13.31
N GLN A 282 0.07 10.84 12.21
CA GLN A 282 0.66 11.03 10.89
C GLN A 282 0.72 12.53 10.56
N VAL A 283 1.84 12.98 9.98
CA VAL A 283 2.03 14.33 9.42
C VAL A 283 2.47 14.15 7.97
N SER A 284 1.94 14.93 7.04
CA SER A 284 2.37 14.90 5.64
C SER A 284 2.17 16.24 4.95
N TRP A 285 2.99 16.51 3.94
CA TRP A 285 2.85 17.67 3.08
C TRP A 285 1.68 17.51 2.11
N PHE A 286 0.97 18.62 1.87
CA PHE A 286 0.23 18.73 0.62
C PHE A 286 1.19 18.76 -0.57
N PRO A 287 0.79 18.26 -1.74
CA PRO A 287 1.63 18.23 -2.94
C PRO A 287 2.23 19.58 -3.33
N ASN A 288 1.54 20.69 -3.03
CA ASN A 288 2.00 22.04 -3.31
C ASN A 288 3.15 22.53 -2.40
N SER A 289 3.56 21.75 -1.39
CA SER A 289 4.59 22.10 -0.41
C SER A 289 4.31 23.36 0.43
N GLN A 290 3.11 23.96 0.35
CA GLN A 290 2.75 25.18 1.10
C GLN A 290 1.92 24.92 2.35
N ARG A 291 1.39 23.71 2.49
CA ARG A 291 0.51 23.31 3.59
C ARG A 291 0.91 21.93 4.07
N LEU A 292 0.80 21.72 5.37
CA LEU A 292 0.87 20.42 6.02
C LEU A 292 -0.52 19.99 6.45
N ALA A 293 -0.67 18.69 6.63
CA ALA A 293 -1.77 18.15 7.38
C ALA A 293 -1.28 17.13 8.40
N PHE A 294 -2.07 16.95 9.46
CA PHE A 294 -1.77 15.95 10.47
C PHE A 294 -3.02 15.40 11.16
N THR A 295 -2.88 14.19 11.68
CA THR A 295 -3.78 13.59 12.66
C THR A 295 -3.14 13.67 14.04
N SER A 296 -3.92 13.44 15.10
CA SER A 296 -3.36 13.35 16.44
C SER A 296 -3.72 12.04 17.14
N GLN A 297 -2.87 11.67 18.09
CA GLN A 297 -3.01 10.46 18.88
C GLN A 297 -2.98 10.81 20.36
N ILE A 298 -3.47 9.88 21.17
CA ILE A 298 -3.46 9.91 22.62
C ILE A 298 -2.61 8.77 23.17
N ILE A 299 -1.88 9.04 24.24
CA ILE A 299 -1.12 8.05 25.00
C ILE A 299 -1.61 8.08 26.44
N ALA A 300 -1.90 6.91 27.02
CA ALA A 300 -2.27 6.80 28.42
C ALA A 300 -1.11 7.28 29.32
N ARG A 301 -1.38 8.08 30.36
CA ARG A 301 -0.34 8.47 31.33
C ARG A 301 0.14 7.31 32.19
N GLU A 302 -0.77 6.39 32.47
CA GLU A 302 -0.51 5.18 33.24
C GLU A 302 -0.90 3.96 32.41
N GLY A 303 0.01 2.98 32.35
CA GLY A 303 -0.18 1.78 31.54
C GLY A 303 0.14 1.97 30.06
N PRO A 304 0.18 0.87 29.28
CA PRO A 304 0.40 0.93 27.85
C PRO A 304 -0.87 1.35 27.11
N GLY A 305 -0.72 2.02 25.96
CA GLY A 305 -1.85 2.33 25.08
C GLY A 305 -1.62 3.58 24.23
N VAL A 306 -1.73 3.42 22.91
CA VAL A 306 -1.80 4.51 21.94
C VAL A 306 -3.14 4.43 21.23
N GLY A 307 -3.92 5.51 21.27
CA GLY A 307 -5.20 5.62 20.60
C GLY A 307 -5.17 6.71 19.52
N ALA A 308 -5.78 6.46 18.37
CA ALA A 308 -6.00 7.51 17.38
C ALA A 308 -7.22 8.35 17.78
N LEU A 309 -7.10 9.68 17.72
CA LEU A 309 -8.26 10.55 17.87
C LEU A 309 -9.11 10.62 16.60
N ASN A 310 -8.57 10.15 15.46
CA ASN A 310 -9.22 10.21 14.15
C ASN A 310 -9.73 11.62 13.82
N ASP A 311 -8.92 12.63 14.11
CA ASP A 311 -9.17 14.02 13.75
C ASP A 311 -8.27 14.47 12.60
N TRP A 312 -8.60 15.61 11.99
CA TRP A 312 -7.86 16.14 10.85
C TRP A 312 -7.54 17.61 11.02
N TRP A 313 -6.27 17.95 10.88
CA TRP A 313 -5.76 19.30 11.00
C TRP A 313 -4.97 19.69 9.76
N THR A 314 -5.01 20.96 9.42
CA THR A 314 -4.13 21.54 8.38
C THR A 314 -3.41 22.75 8.93
N VAL A 315 -2.22 23.03 8.40
CA VAL A 315 -1.44 24.21 8.76
C VAL A 315 -0.66 24.71 7.55
N ASP A 316 -0.87 25.97 7.19
CA ASP A 316 -0.06 26.63 6.16
C ASP A 316 1.34 26.92 6.72
N VAL A 317 2.34 26.98 5.84
CA VAL A 317 3.76 27.15 6.24
C VAL A 317 4.03 28.39 7.09
N ASN A 318 3.21 29.43 6.94
CA ASN A 318 3.29 30.68 7.70
C ASN A 318 2.04 30.89 8.59
N GLY A 319 1.21 29.86 8.74
CA GLY A 319 -0.07 29.91 9.42
C GLY A 319 -0.06 29.24 10.79
N ALA A 320 -1.26 29.12 11.36
CA ALA A 320 -1.54 28.33 12.55
C ALA A 320 -2.32 27.08 12.16
N ALA A 321 -2.26 26.04 13.00
CA ALA A 321 -3.05 24.83 12.79
C ALA A 321 -4.57 25.10 12.92
N ILE A 322 -5.33 24.54 11.99
CA ILE A 322 -6.79 24.63 11.90
C ILE A 322 -7.35 23.21 11.91
N GLN A 323 -8.31 22.95 12.80
CA GLN A 323 -9.05 21.69 12.79
C GLN A 323 -10.08 21.70 11.67
N ILE A 324 -9.95 20.75 10.75
CA ILE A 324 -10.88 20.59 9.63
C ILE A 324 -11.94 19.54 9.96
N LEU A 325 -11.54 18.43 10.61
CA LEU A 325 -12.46 17.40 11.10
C LEU A 325 -12.22 17.17 12.59
N ALA A 326 -13.32 17.09 13.36
CA ALA A 326 -13.30 16.83 14.79
C ALA A 326 -12.85 15.38 15.09
N PRO A 327 -12.50 15.04 16.35
CA PRO A 327 -12.21 13.66 16.73
C PRO A 327 -13.33 12.70 16.32
N GLY A 328 -12.93 11.53 15.80
CA GLY A 328 -13.83 10.50 15.30
C GLY A 328 -14.39 10.73 13.89
N GLN A 329 -14.04 11.84 13.22
CA GLN A 329 -14.60 12.16 11.89
C GLN A 329 -13.66 11.84 10.72
N ALA A 330 -12.37 11.63 10.99
CA ALA A 330 -11.33 11.30 10.00
C ALA A 330 -10.87 9.83 10.19
N GLY A 331 -9.58 9.57 10.07
CA GLY A 331 -8.94 8.28 10.35
C GLY A 331 -7.58 8.49 11.00
N ALA A 332 -6.94 7.40 11.42
CA ALA A 332 -5.61 7.44 12.03
C ALA A 332 -4.54 7.72 10.96
N ASN A 333 -4.69 7.03 9.82
CA ASN A 333 -3.86 7.20 8.63
C ASN A 333 -4.64 7.96 7.55
N PHE A 334 -3.91 8.65 6.68
CA PHE A 334 -4.47 9.37 5.55
C PHE A 334 -3.53 9.38 4.34
N ALA A 335 -4.10 9.61 3.16
CA ALA A 335 -3.36 9.88 1.95
C ALA A 335 -4.04 10.99 1.14
N ILE A 336 -3.30 12.06 0.88
CA ILE A 336 -3.75 13.20 0.08
C ILE A 336 -3.53 12.86 -1.40
N ALA A 337 -4.55 13.02 -2.25
CA ALA A 337 -4.38 12.81 -3.68
C ALA A 337 -3.28 13.72 -4.25
N PRO A 338 -2.57 13.33 -5.34
CA PRO A 338 -1.52 14.15 -5.95
C PRO A 338 -1.96 15.56 -6.37
N ALA A 339 -3.24 15.75 -6.70
CA ALA A 339 -3.82 17.07 -6.98
C ALA A 339 -4.12 17.90 -5.71
N GLY A 340 -3.89 17.35 -4.52
CA GLY A 340 -4.23 17.94 -3.21
C GLY A 340 -5.66 17.64 -2.74
N ASN A 341 -6.50 17.02 -3.57
CA ASN A 341 -7.89 16.67 -3.28
C ASN A 341 -8.35 15.51 -4.19
N PRO A 342 -9.13 14.52 -3.70
CA PRO A 342 -9.62 14.35 -2.32
C PRO A 342 -8.55 13.80 -1.36
N VAL A 343 -8.93 13.60 -0.10
CA VAL A 343 -8.12 12.94 0.93
C VAL A 343 -8.80 11.63 1.32
N LEU A 344 -8.04 10.54 1.32
CA LEU A 344 -8.47 9.26 1.88
C LEU A 344 -8.07 9.18 3.35
N PHE A 345 -8.93 8.62 4.18
CA PHE A 345 -8.64 8.33 5.58
C PHE A 345 -8.90 6.86 5.87
N ALA A 346 -8.07 6.27 6.71
CA ALA A 346 -8.22 4.89 7.17
C ALA A 346 -8.33 4.87 8.69
N SER A 347 -9.36 4.21 9.20
CA SER A 347 -9.55 3.93 10.63
C SER A 347 -9.45 2.41 10.86
N ASP A 348 -9.93 1.94 12.02
CA ASP A 348 -9.91 0.53 12.40
C ASP A 348 -10.94 -0.35 11.68
N LYS A 349 -11.94 0.26 11.04
CA LYS A 349 -13.07 -0.44 10.39
C LYS A 349 -13.58 0.20 9.10
N GLU A 350 -13.06 1.37 8.73
CA GLU A 350 -13.52 2.07 7.53
C GLU A 350 -12.41 2.79 6.77
N ILE A 351 -12.62 2.89 5.46
CA ILE A 351 -11.89 3.81 4.58
C ILE A 351 -12.87 4.89 4.14
N LEU A 352 -12.53 6.14 4.43
CA LEU A 352 -13.31 7.32 4.07
C LEU A 352 -12.65 8.08 2.94
N MET A 353 -13.46 8.81 2.17
CA MET A 353 -13.00 9.86 1.28
C MET A 353 -13.67 11.17 1.65
N VAL A 354 -12.87 12.22 1.74
CA VAL A 354 -13.31 13.56 2.12
C VAL A 354 -12.58 14.58 1.24
N ASN A 355 -13.22 15.69 0.92
CA ASN A 355 -12.50 16.82 0.34
C ASN A 355 -11.51 17.38 1.37
N ALA A 356 -10.43 18.02 0.91
CA ALA A 356 -9.40 18.60 1.76
C ALA A 356 -9.93 19.69 2.72
N ASP A 357 -11.07 20.30 2.39
CA ASP A 357 -11.78 21.28 3.23
C ASP A 357 -12.74 20.64 4.25
N GLY A 358 -12.83 19.31 4.31
CA GLY A 358 -13.71 18.53 5.19
C GLY A 358 -15.10 18.24 4.61
N SER A 359 -15.44 18.80 3.44
CA SER A 359 -16.73 18.56 2.78
C SER A 359 -16.80 17.21 2.07
N ALA A 360 -18.00 16.84 1.58
CA ALA A 360 -18.25 15.63 0.79
C ALA A 360 -17.73 14.31 1.42
N ARG A 361 -17.71 14.25 2.77
CA ARG A 361 -17.34 13.04 3.52
C ARG A 361 -18.24 11.88 3.15
N ARG A 362 -17.63 10.77 2.73
CA ARG A 362 -18.33 9.51 2.43
C ARG A 362 -17.49 8.31 2.87
N ASN A 363 -18.18 7.28 3.35
CA ASN A 363 -17.58 5.98 3.60
C ASN A 363 -17.50 5.19 2.30
N LEU A 364 -16.34 4.60 2.03
CA LEU A 364 -16.05 3.87 0.80
C LEU A 364 -15.97 2.36 1.01
N ILE A 365 -15.30 1.94 2.08
CA ILE A 365 -15.06 0.53 2.40
C ILE A 365 -15.29 0.37 3.90
N THR A 366 -16.12 -0.61 4.28
CA THR A 366 -16.24 -1.08 5.65
C THR A 366 -15.69 -2.48 5.74
N PHE A 367 -14.91 -2.75 6.78
CA PHE A 367 -14.28 -4.04 7.03
C PHE A 367 -14.37 -4.38 8.52
N GLU A 368 -14.23 -5.68 8.83
CA GLU A 368 -14.21 -6.13 10.22
C GLU A 368 -12.92 -5.69 10.91
N PHE A 369 -12.98 -5.51 12.23
CA PHE A 369 -11.82 -5.14 13.03
C PHE A 369 -10.69 -6.15 12.86
N VAL A 370 -9.48 -5.66 12.57
CA VAL A 370 -8.28 -6.49 12.48
C VAL A 370 -7.67 -6.65 13.89
N ILE A 371 -7.65 -7.89 14.39
CA ILE A 371 -7.11 -8.22 15.71
C ILE A 371 -5.59 -8.03 15.69
N THR A 372 -5.11 -7.07 16.48
CA THR A 372 -3.68 -6.74 16.58
C THR A 372 -2.94 -7.57 17.63
N TYR A 373 -3.69 -8.30 18.48
CA TYR A 373 -3.18 -8.97 19.68
C TYR A 373 -2.38 -8.03 20.61
N SER A 374 -2.71 -6.74 20.56
CA SER A 374 -2.14 -5.67 21.37
C SER A 374 -3.21 -4.59 21.59
N GLU A 375 -2.88 -3.60 22.41
CA GLU A 375 -3.74 -2.50 22.81
C GLU A 375 -3.89 -1.39 21.75
N TYR A 376 -3.15 -1.45 20.63
CA TYR A 376 -3.29 -0.50 19.53
C TYR A 376 -4.34 -0.95 18.50
N THR A 377 -4.92 0.03 17.82
CA THR A 377 -5.86 -0.18 16.71
C THR A 377 -5.13 -0.09 15.37
N TYR A 378 -5.35 -1.08 14.50
CA TYR A 378 -4.76 -1.08 13.16
C TYR A 378 -5.55 -0.19 12.23
N ALA A 379 -4.87 0.69 11.49
CA ALA A 379 -5.44 1.42 10.36
C ALA A 379 -4.64 1.07 9.10
N PRO A 380 -5.29 0.68 7.99
CA PRO A 380 -4.59 0.38 6.74
C PRO A 380 -3.72 1.54 6.23
N GLU A 381 -2.60 1.19 5.57
CA GLU A 381 -1.84 2.18 4.77
C GLU A 381 -2.57 2.45 3.46
N LEU A 382 -2.59 3.72 3.05
CA LEU A 382 -3.29 4.22 1.86
C LEU A 382 -2.26 4.71 0.84
N HIS A 383 -2.42 4.31 -0.42
CA HIS A 383 -1.47 4.66 -1.47
C HIS A 383 -2.19 5.22 -2.69
N TRP A 384 -2.00 6.50 -2.99
CA TRP A 384 -2.41 7.06 -4.27
C TRP A 384 -1.43 6.69 -5.38
N ALA A 385 -1.96 6.39 -6.56
CA ALA A 385 -1.20 6.39 -7.80
C ALA A 385 -0.65 7.78 -8.08
N ALA A 386 0.50 7.85 -8.76
CA ALA A 386 1.12 9.12 -9.13
C ALA A 386 0.22 9.99 -10.04
N ASP A 387 -0.66 9.38 -10.84
CA ASP A 387 -1.63 10.07 -11.70
C ASP A 387 -2.86 10.63 -10.95
N GLY A 388 -3.03 10.23 -9.68
CA GLY A 388 -4.15 10.61 -8.84
C GLY A 388 -5.52 10.11 -9.29
N GLN A 389 -5.59 9.21 -10.28
CA GLN A 389 -6.85 8.65 -10.78
C GLN A 389 -7.35 7.51 -9.90
N GLN A 390 -6.44 6.89 -9.17
CA GLN A 390 -6.73 5.73 -8.34
C GLN A 390 -5.83 5.65 -7.11
N ALA A 391 -6.31 4.91 -6.12
CA ALA A 391 -5.57 4.54 -4.93
C ALA A 391 -5.76 3.06 -4.60
N TRP A 392 -4.84 2.53 -3.81
CA TRP A 392 -4.85 1.16 -3.32
C TRP A 392 -4.79 1.11 -1.81
N VAL A 393 -5.41 0.05 -1.29
CA VAL A 393 -5.30 -0.34 0.11
C VAL A 393 -5.31 -1.86 0.19
N ALA A 394 -4.42 -2.41 1.03
CA ALA A 394 -4.47 -3.81 1.43
C ALA A 394 -5.02 -3.89 2.86
N ILE A 395 -6.12 -4.63 3.03
CA ILE A 395 -6.79 -4.81 4.31
C ILE A 395 -6.56 -6.26 4.76
N PRO A 396 -5.83 -6.51 5.87
CA PRO A 396 -5.65 -7.85 6.41
C PRO A 396 -6.98 -8.52 6.78
N SER A 397 -6.98 -9.85 6.84
CA SER A 397 -8.06 -10.62 7.43
C SER A 397 -8.28 -10.24 8.90
N PRO A 398 -9.50 -10.42 9.43
CA PRO A 398 -9.84 -10.01 10.80
C PRO A 398 -8.96 -10.68 11.86
N ASP A 399 -8.56 -11.93 11.61
CA ASP A 399 -7.54 -12.65 12.38
C ASP A 399 -6.28 -12.82 11.50
N PRO A 400 -5.21 -12.05 11.74
CA PRO A 400 -3.94 -12.16 11.01
C PRO A 400 -3.07 -13.35 11.47
N LEU A 401 -3.41 -14.04 12.56
CA LEU A 401 -2.68 -15.22 13.03
C LEU A 401 -3.34 -16.55 12.61
N ASP A 402 -4.51 -16.49 11.97
CA ASP A 402 -5.13 -17.66 11.37
C ASP A 402 -4.28 -18.25 10.22
N ALA A 403 -4.32 -19.57 10.06
CA ALA A 403 -3.57 -20.26 9.00
C ALA A 403 -4.00 -19.88 7.58
N SER A 404 -5.23 -19.40 7.43
CA SER A 404 -5.80 -18.88 6.19
C SER A 404 -5.74 -17.35 6.07
N ALA A 405 -4.95 -16.68 6.93
CA ALA A 405 -4.78 -15.23 6.90
C ALA A 405 -4.43 -14.73 5.49
N TYR A 406 -4.99 -13.58 5.14
CA TYR A 406 -4.83 -12.96 3.83
C TYR A 406 -4.88 -11.43 3.95
N ALA A 407 -4.57 -10.73 2.86
CA ALA A 407 -4.89 -9.32 2.70
C ALA A 407 -5.74 -9.10 1.45
N GLN A 408 -6.90 -8.47 1.60
CA GLN A 408 -7.76 -8.08 0.47
C GLN A 408 -7.24 -6.77 -0.11
N ILE A 409 -6.90 -6.78 -1.39
CA ILE A 409 -6.56 -5.57 -2.14
C ILE A 409 -7.85 -4.93 -2.64
N TRP A 410 -7.96 -3.64 -2.39
CA TRP A 410 -9.00 -2.78 -2.93
C TRP A 410 -8.38 -1.70 -3.80
N HIS A 411 -9.10 -1.41 -4.88
CA HIS A 411 -8.89 -0.23 -5.69
C HIS A 411 -9.94 0.80 -5.35
N ILE A 412 -9.52 2.05 -5.25
CA ILE A 412 -10.36 3.21 -4.97
C ILE A 412 -10.12 4.20 -6.10
N SER A 413 -11.11 4.39 -6.95
CA SER A 413 -11.05 5.41 -8.01
C SER A 413 -11.18 6.82 -7.40
N ALA A 414 -10.68 7.84 -8.10
CA ALA A 414 -10.79 9.23 -7.67
C ALA A 414 -12.24 9.71 -7.50
N ASP A 415 -13.19 9.11 -8.23
CA ASP A 415 -14.63 9.36 -8.08
C ASP A 415 -15.26 8.68 -6.86
N GLY A 416 -14.50 7.88 -6.11
CA GLY A 416 -14.91 7.15 -4.91
C GLY A 416 -15.50 5.75 -5.17
N SER A 417 -15.57 5.29 -6.42
CA SER A 417 -15.92 3.90 -6.70
C SER A 417 -14.85 2.94 -6.17
N THR A 418 -15.29 1.81 -5.62
CA THR A 418 -14.39 0.80 -5.03
C THR A 418 -14.60 -0.57 -5.64
N VAL A 419 -13.50 -1.28 -5.90
CA VAL A 419 -13.52 -2.63 -6.46
C VAL A 419 -12.50 -3.50 -5.72
N PRO A 420 -12.92 -4.66 -5.16
CA PRO A 420 -11.97 -5.65 -4.67
C PRO A 420 -11.37 -6.38 -5.88
N PHE A 421 -10.04 -6.44 -5.97
CA PHE A 421 -9.34 -7.11 -7.08
C PHE A 421 -8.82 -8.49 -6.66
N GLY A 422 -7.80 -8.50 -5.80
CA GLY A 422 -7.04 -9.71 -5.48
C GLY A 422 -6.84 -9.91 -3.98
N ARG A 423 -6.38 -11.12 -3.62
CA ARG A 423 -6.00 -11.46 -2.26
C ARG A 423 -4.53 -11.87 -2.21
N LEU A 424 -3.81 -11.31 -1.25
CA LEU A 424 -2.45 -11.71 -0.92
C LEU A 424 -2.53 -12.76 0.18
N LEU A 425 -1.84 -13.88 0.01
CA LEU A 425 -1.79 -14.92 1.03
C LEU A 425 -0.87 -14.49 2.17
N GLY A 426 -1.26 -14.80 3.41
CA GLY A 426 -0.45 -14.62 4.61
C GLY A 426 -0.79 -13.38 5.44
N ASN A 427 -0.14 -13.28 6.59
CA ASN A 427 -0.23 -12.17 7.52
C ASN A 427 0.52 -10.94 6.98
N THR A 428 -0.21 -9.84 6.76
CA THR A 428 0.35 -8.54 6.37
C THR A 428 0.15 -7.45 7.44
N LEU A 429 -0.30 -7.79 8.64
CA LEU A 429 -0.54 -6.83 9.72
C LEU A 429 0.74 -6.07 10.09
N PHE A 430 1.86 -6.80 10.22
CA PHE A 430 3.14 -6.26 10.66
C PHE A 430 4.10 -5.93 9.51
N ASN A 431 3.73 -6.29 8.28
CA ASN A 431 4.52 -6.07 7.08
C ASN A 431 3.61 -5.48 6.00
N PRO A 432 3.52 -4.14 5.91
CA PRO A 432 2.60 -3.50 5.00
C PRO A 432 2.95 -3.83 3.55
N VAL A 433 1.92 -3.90 2.72
CA VAL A 433 2.04 -4.09 1.28
C VAL A 433 2.52 -2.80 0.65
N ARG A 434 3.56 -2.86 -0.19
CA ARG A 434 4.20 -1.68 -0.78
C ARG A 434 4.11 -1.73 -2.28
N TRP A 435 3.27 -0.86 -2.85
CA TRP A 435 3.20 -0.65 -4.29
C TRP A 435 4.44 0.08 -4.80
N SER A 436 4.81 -0.24 -6.04
CA SER A 436 5.75 0.56 -6.82
C SER A 436 5.17 1.94 -7.13
N ALA A 437 6.02 2.91 -7.51
CA ALA A 437 5.56 4.30 -7.68
C ALA A 437 4.52 4.45 -8.80
N ASP A 438 4.59 3.60 -9.83
CA ASP A 438 3.62 3.51 -10.92
C ASP A 438 2.38 2.64 -10.58
N GLY A 439 2.38 1.97 -9.42
CA GLY A 439 1.34 1.04 -8.99
C GLY A 439 1.27 -0.27 -9.78
N ALA A 440 2.14 -0.47 -10.77
CA ALA A 440 2.10 -1.66 -11.62
C ALA A 440 2.52 -2.94 -10.88
N ARG A 441 3.23 -2.79 -9.76
CA ARG A 441 3.74 -3.89 -8.94
C ARG A 441 3.48 -3.63 -7.47
N LEU A 442 3.52 -4.70 -6.69
CA LEU A 442 3.57 -4.62 -5.24
C LEU A 442 4.60 -5.61 -4.68
N ALA A 443 5.09 -5.31 -3.49
CA ALA A 443 5.91 -6.21 -2.70
C ALA A 443 5.39 -6.29 -1.26
N TYR A 444 5.48 -7.46 -0.66
CA TYR A 444 5.15 -7.66 0.75
C TYR A 444 5.89 -8.86 1.32
N VAL A 445 6.01 -8.95 2.64
CA VAL A 445 6.58 -10.11 3.32
C VAL A 445 5.46 -11.08 3.64
N ARG A 446 5.48 -12.27 3.04
CA ARG A 446 4.51 -13.33 3.29
C ARG A 446 4.93 -14.15 4.50
N GLN A 447 4.09 -14.14 5.53
CA GLN A 447 4.20 -15.01 6.69
C GLN A 447 2.91 -15.84 6.83
N ILE A 448 3.04 -17.17 6.82
CA ILE A 448 1.91 -18.09 6.99
C ILE A 448 2.04 -18.76 8.36
N ILE A 449 1.02 -18.64 9.19
CA ILE A 449 0.98 -19.23 10.53
C ILE A 449 0.36 -20.63 10.44
N ALA A 450 1.19 -21.66 10.26
CA ALA A 450 0.72 -23.04 10.17
C ALA A 450 1.62 -23.98 10.97
N PRO A 451 1.14 -25.16 11.41
CA PRO A 451 1.96 -26.14 12.13
C PRO A 451 3.21 -26.59 11.36
N SER A 452 3.17 -26.57 10.03
CA SER A 452 4.32 -26.85 9.18
C SER A 452 5.40 -25.77 9.22
N ASN A 453 5.10 -24.61 9.82
CA ASN A 453 5.95 -23.43 9.93
C ASN A 453 6.70 -23.12 8.62
N PRO A 454 5.97 -22.86 7.51
CA PRO A 454 6.60 -22.59 6.24
C PRO A 454 7.48 -21.34 6.36
N PRO A 455 8.54 -21.25 5.55
CA PRO A 455 9.44 -20.12 5.61
C PRO A 455 8.75 -18.82 5.23
N VAL A 456 9.21 -17.73 5.82
CA VAL A 456 8.87 -16.37 5.41
C VAL A 456 9.60 -16.04 4.11
N GLN A 457 8.88 -15.37 3.22
CA GLN A 457 9.34 -15.02 1.87
C GLN A 457 9.02 -13.56 1.60
N LEU A 458 9.91 -12.85 0.90
CA LEU A 458 9.52 -11.62 0.21
C LEU A 458 8.72 -12.04 -1.02
N VAL A 459 7.59 -11.41 -1.28
CA VAL A 459 6.77 -11.69 -2.46
C VAL A 459 6.69 -10.43 -3.30
N VAL A 460 6.91 -10.57 -4.60
CA VAL A 460 6.67 -9.52 -5.60
C VAL A 460 5.57 -9.98 -6.53
N ALA A 461 4.60 -9.12 -6.80
CA ALA A 461 3.45 -9.41 -7.64
C ALA A 461 3.12 -8.23 -8.56
N GLN A 462 2.16 -8.43 -9.46
CA GLN A 462 1.49 -7.31 -10.13
C GLN A 462 0.75 -6.46 -9.09
N GLY A 463 0.47 -5.19 -9.40
CA GLY A 463 -0.22 -4.27 -8.48
C GLY A 463 -1.62 -4.75 -8.04
N THR A 464 -2.22 -5.68 -8.79
CA THR A 464 -3.50 -6.33 -8.45
C THR A 464 -3.34 -7.50 -7.46
N GLY A 465 -2.10 -7.96 -7.20
CA GLY A 465 -1.78 -9.13 -6.40
C GLY A 465 -1.60 -10.43 -7.20
N ASP A 466 -1.77 -10.39 -8.53
CA ASP A 466 -1.60 -11.54 -9.40
C ASP A 466 -0.12 -11.84 -9.71
N GLY A 467 0.18 -13.08 -10.13
CA GLY A 467 1.52 -13.47 -10.57
C GLY A 467 2.59 -13.39 -9.47
N GLN A 468 2.23 -13.78 -8.24
CA GLN A 468 3.11 -13.72 -7.07
C GLN A 468 4.37 -14.57 -7.28
N THR A 469 5.53 -13.94 -7.12
CA THR A 469 6.86 -14.54 -7.22
C THR A 469 7.56 -14.39 -5.87
N ASP A 470 8.09 -15.50 -5.35
CA ASP A 470 8.75 -15.51 -4.05
C ASP A 470 10.26 -15.25 -4.17
N TYR A 471 10.80 -14.47 -3.24
CA TYR A 471 12.18 -14.05 -3.13
C TYR A 471 12.71 -14.36 -1.73
N GLY A 472 13.87 -15.01 -1.69
CA GLY A 472 14.46 -15.50 -0.45
C GLY A 472 13.63 -16.61 0.20
N ASN A 473 14.21 -17.25 1.21
CA ASN A 473 13.56 -18.25 2.03
C ASN A 473 14.19 -18.15 3.42
N SER A 474 13.39 -17.84 4.43
CA SER A 474 13.92 -17.59 5.76
C SER A 474 12.92 -17.84 6.90
N VAL A 475 13.35 -17.60 8.14
CA VAL A 475 12.51 -17.66 9.35
C VAL A 475 11.77 -16.33 9.58
N ALA A 476 10.71 -16.35 10.39
CA ALA A 476 9.94 -15.14 10.70
C ALA A 476 10.79 -14.01 11.30
N GLY A 477 10.53 -12.77 10.89
CA GLY A 477 11.24 -11.57 11.36
C GLY A 477 12.61 -11.31 10.73
N SER A 478 13.01 -12.08 9.72
CA SER A 478 14.34 -11.98 9.10
C SER A 478 14.38 -11.38 7.69
N ILE A 479 13.21 -11.13 7.09
CA ILE A 479 13.08 -10.47 5.79
C ILE A 479 12.46 -9.09 5.98
N GLN A 480 13.06 -8.07 5.37
CA GLN A 480 12.57 -6.70 5.41
C GLN A 480 12.63 -6.10 4.00
N PHE A 481 11.48 -5.67 3.46
CA PHE A 481 11.46 -4.93 2.21
C PHE A 481 11.93 -3.48 2.45
N LEU A 482 12.96 -3.04 1.72
CA LEU A 482 13.55 -1.71 1.89
C LEU A 482 13.00 -0.69 0.89
N GLY A 483 12.36 -1.15 -0.18
CA GLY A 483 11.62 -0.29 -1.10
C GLY A 483 11.98 -0.47 -2.57
N TRP A 484 11.10 0.08 -3.39
CA TRP A 484 11.24 0.18 -4.84
C TRP A 484 12.19 1.32 -5.22
N ASN A 485 12.93 1.15 -6.31
CA ASN A 485 13.58 2.29 -6.95
C ASN A 485 12.52 3.19 -7.63
N PRO A 486 12.84 4.46 -7.95
CA PRO A 486 11.90 5.40 -8.53
C PRO A 486 11.32 4.97 -9.88
N THR A 487 12.07 4.17 -10.66
CA THR A 487 11.65 3.64 -11.96
C THR A 487 10.89 2.31 -11.87
N SER A 488 10.63 1.79 -10.66
CA SER A 488 9.82 0.61 -10.39
C SER A 488 10.33 -0.72 -11.01
N ASP A 489 11.59 -0.76 -11.45
CA ASP A 489 12.23 -1.91 -12.11
C ASP A 489 13.31 -2.58 -11.24
N ARG A 490 13.61 -2.02 -10.07
CA ARG A 490 14.46 -2.61 -9.03
C ARG A 490 13.85 -2.44 -7.65
N PHE A 491 14.29 -3.27 -6.73
CA PHE A 491 13.98 -3.12 -5.31
C PHE A 491 15.14 -3.60 -4.45
N ALA A 492 15.13 -3.20 -3.19
CA ALA A 492 16.06 -3.66 -2.18
C ALA A 492 15.34 -4.38 -1.04
N TYR A 493 15.97 -5.39 -0.44
CA TYR A 493 15.47 -6.06 0.75
C TYR A 493 16.60 -6.65 1.59
N ASN A 494 16.37 -6.79 2.89
CA ASN A 494 17.19 -7.63 3.76
C ASN A 494 16.59 -9.05 3.78
N GLY A 495 17.44 -10.07 3.69
CA GLY A 495 17.05 -11.47 3.85
C GLY A 495 18.15 -12.28 4.54
N ILE A 496 18.02 -13.61 4.49
CA ILE A 496 19.03 -14.54 4.99
C ILE A 496 19.67 -15.28 3.82
N ASP A 497 21.00 -15.36 3.81
CA ASP A 497 21.76 -16.15 2.84
C ASP A 497 21.83 -17.64 3.20
N SER A 498 22.43 -18.45 2.32
CA SER A 498 22.57 -19.90 2.52
C SER A 498 23.40 -20.29 3.75
N THR A 499 24.12 -19.35 4.37
CA THR A 499 24.91 -19.56 5.58
C THR A 499 24.17 -19.18 6.86
N GLY A 500 22.92 -18.71 6.75
CA GLY A 500 22.11 -18.25 7.88
C GLY A 500 22.39 -16.81 8.29
N ARG A 501 23.11 -16.04 7.47
CA ARG A 501 23.50 -14.66 7.78
C ARG A 501 22.52 -13.65 7.19
N GLN A 502 22.22 -12.58 7.94
CA GLN A 502 21.51 -11.42 7.42
C GLN A 502 22.32 -10.71 6.33
N THR A 503 21.76 -10.73 5.13
CA THR A 503 22.39 -10.24 3.92
C THR A 503 21.41 -9.36 3.15
N PRO A 504 21.81 -8.15 2.77
CA PRO A 504 21.02 -7.28 1.91
C PRO A 504 21.16 -7.64 0.44
N TYR A 505 20.09 -7.43 -0.32
CA TYR A 505 19.99 -7.80 -1.72
C TYR A 505 19.38 -6.68 -2.56
N LEU A 506 19.80 -6.60 -3.82
CA LEU A 506 19.09 -5.89 -4.89
C LEU A 506 18.40 -6.92 -5.77
N GLY A 507 17.11 -6.70 -6.05
CA GLY A 507 16.29 -7.59 -6.86
C GLY A 507 15.71 -6.91 -8.10
N THR A 508 15.39 -7.74 -9.09
CA THR A 508 14.59 -7.39 -10.28
C THR A 508 13.26 -8.12 -10.24
N PRO A 509 12.12 -7.48 -10.54
CA PRO A 509 10.82 -8.15 -10.57
C PRO A 509 10.76 -9.29 -11.60
N GLY A 510 10.33 -10.46 -11.16
CA GLY A 510 10.34 -11.71 -11.96
C GLY A 510 11.73 -12.25 -12.31
N GLY A 511 12.81 -11.61 -11.83
CA GLY A 511 14.19 -11.92 -12.21
C GLY A 511 15.10 -12.27 -11.03
N ALA A 512 16.41 -12.23 -11.29
CA ALA A 512 17.44 -12.54 -10.31
C ALA A 512 17.60 -11.45 -9.25
N PHE A 513 18.25 -11.81 -8.15
CA PHE A 513 18.71 -10.92 -7.10
C PHE A 513 20.20 -11.13 -6.81
N ALA A 514 20.87 -10.08 -6.37
CA ALA A 514 22.29 -10.08 -6.06
C ALA A 514 22.52 -9.55 -4.63
N SER A 515 23.36 -10.22 -3.86
CA SER A 515 23.76 -9.76 -2.53
C SER A 515 24.64 -8.52 -2.64
N LEU A 516 24.44 -7.55 -1.75
CA LEU A 516 25.33 -6.41 -1.62
C LEU A 516 26.55 -6.79 -0.78
N PRO A 517 27.76 -6.34 -1.15
CA PRO A 517 29.03 -6.86 -0.62
C PRO A 517 29.41 -6.19 0.71
N PHE A 518 28.54 -6.21 1.72
CA PHE A 518 28.86 -5.70 3.06
C PHE A 518 29.45 -6.77 3.97
N GLU A 519 30.31 -6.33 4.89
CA GLU A 519 31.04 -7.19 5.84
C GLU A 519 30.14 -8.04 6.74
N PRO A 520 30.50 -9.30 7.04
CA PRO A 520 30.22 -10.04 8.27
C PRO A 520 29.02 -9.61 9.13
N ALA A 521 29.36 -8.67 10.00
CA ALA A 521 28.58 -8.16 11.11
C ALA A 521 27.84 -6.86 10.78
N ALA A 522 27.74 -6.50 9.50
CA ALA A 522 27.12 -5.29 9.04
C ALA A 522 25.63 -5.52 8.77
N TYR A 523 24.78 -4.70 9.37
CA TYR A 523 23.34 -4.70 9.15
C TYR A 523 22.93 -3.51 8.30
N LEU A 524 22.29 -3.75 7.16
CA LEU A 524 21.74 -2.66 6.35
C LEU A 524 20.45 -2.17 7.01
N ASN A 525 20.54 -1.04 7.71
CA ASN A 525 19.41 -0.44 8.42
C ASN A 525 18.40 0.17 7.44
N ASN A 526 18.87 0.83 6.38
CA ASN A 526 18.01 1.43 5.37
C ASN A 526 18.75 1.58 4.03
N LEU A 527 18.00 1.61 2.93
CA LEU A 527 18.49 1.92 1.59
C LEU A 527 17.57 2.96 0.95
N LEU A 528 18.14 4.08 0.53
CA LEU A 528 17.43 5.23 0.00
C LEU A 528 17.84 5.47 -1.44
N TRP A 529 16.92 5.24 -2.38
CA TRP A 529 17.17 5.50 -3.80
C TRP A 529 17.21 7.00 -4.11
N LEU A 530 18.30 7.44 -4.75
CA LEU A 530 18.48 8.80 -5.26
C LEU A 530 17.81 8.94 -6.64
N ASP A 531 18.00 7.93 -7.49
CA ASP A 531 17.39 7.83 -8.81
C ASP A 531 17.14 6.35 -9.15
N GLY A 532 16.80 6.04 -10.41
CA GLY A 532 16.54 4.65 -10.85
C GLY A 532 17.73 3.70 -10.67
N THR A 533 18.94 4.24 -10.58
CA THR A 533 20.20 3.47 -10.65
C THR A 533 21.14 3.70 -9.47
N HIS A 534 20.95 4.75 -8.67
CA HIS A 534 21.83 5.10 -7.55
C HIS A 534 21.08 5.13 -6.22
N TYR A 535 21.77 4.77 -5.15
CA TYR A 535 21.22 4.77 -3.79
C TYR A 535 22.26 5.13 -2.73
N VAL A 536 21.76 5.47 -1.55
CA VAL A 536 22.54 5.56 -0.31
C VAL A 536 22.15 4.40 0.59
N ALA A 537 23.13 3.66 1.08
CA ALA A 537 22.94 2.56 2.02
C ALA A 537 23.46 2.96 3.41
N ILE A 538 22.62 2.77 4.42
CA ILE A 538 22.94 3.08 5.82
C ILE A 538 23.20 1.78 6.54
N VAL A 539 24.47 1.52 6.84
CA VAL A 539 24.94 0.24 7.35
C VAL A 539 25.42 0.41 8.78
N GLN A 540 24.79 -0.31 9.69
CA GLN A 540 25.13 -0.31 11.10
C GLN A 540 26.09 -1.47 11.42
N GLN A 541 27.07 -1.17 12.26
CA GLN A 541 28.00 -2.11 12.86
C GLN A 541 28.10 -1.77 14.36
N ALA A 542 28.63 -2.68 15.19
CA ALA A 542 28.64 -2.51 16.64
C ALA A 542 29.16 -1.12 17.09
N GLY A 543 28.24 -0.23 17.49
CA GLY A 543 28.51 1.14 17.96
C GLY A 543 28.82 2.18 16.87
N SER A 544 28.67 1.88 15.59
CA SER A 544 28.91 2.83 14.50
C SER A 544 27.96 2.65 13.32
N THR A 545 27.76 3.72 12.56
CA THR A 545 27.03 3.68 11.29
C THR A 545 27.94 4.16 10.18
N THR A 546 28.09 3.36 9.12
CA THR A 546 28.76 3.81 7.89
C THR A 546 27.72 4.02 6.80
N ILE A 547 27.79 5.18 6.16
CA ILE A 547 26.95 5.54 5.04
C ILE A 547 27.72 5.24 3.75
N TYR A 548 27.11 4.48 2.86
CA TYR A 548 27.68 4.09 1.58
C TYR A 548 26.88 4.72 0.43
N GLY A 549 27.58 5.11 -0.63
CA GLY A 549 27.00 5.37 -1.93
C GLY A 549 27.04 4.09 -2.76
N GLY A 550 25.96 3.76 -3.45
CA GLY A 550 25.91 2.57 -4.30
C GLY A 550 25.16 2.79 -5.61
N ASN A 551 25.25 1.81 -6.50
CA ASN A 551 24.58 1.82 -7.79
C ASN A 551 23.97 0.45 -8.15
N GLU A 552 23.23 0.41 -9.25
CA GLU A 552 22.46 -0.74 -9.74
C GLU A 552 23.27 -2.02 -9.99
N THR A 553 24.59 -1.92 -10.10
CA THR A 553 25.48 -3.10 -10.24
C THR A 553 25.72 -3.80 -8.91
N GLY A 554 25.31 -3.20 -7.79
CA GLY A 554 25.59 -3.65 -6.43
C GLY A 554 26.93 -3.16 -5.86
N ALA A 555 27.68 -2.37 -6.63
CA ALA A 555 28.89 -1.72 -6.14
C ALA A 555 28.55 -0.69 -5.05
N VAL A 556 29.36 -0.64 -3.99
CA VAL A 556 29.19 0.27 -2.85
C VAL A 556 30.52 0.92 -2.47
N THR A 557 30.48 2.20 -2.12
CA THR A 557 31.64 3.00 -1.72
C THR A 557 31.33 3.73 -0.40
N PRO A 558 32.17 3.62 0.64
CA PRO A 558 31.93 4.33 1.90
C PRO A 558 32.07 5.84 1.70
N LEU A 559 31.12 6.60 2.24
CA LEU A 559 31.08 8.07 2.19
C LEU A 559 31.53 8.70 3.52
N VAL A 560 31.05 8.14 4.63
CA VAL A 560 31.38 8.59 5.99
C VAL A 560 31.05 7.50 7.00
N SER A 561 31.86 7.40 8.06
CA SER A 561 31.58 6.59 9.24
C SER A 561 31.31 7.48 10.44
N LEU A 562 30.22 7.21 11.15
CA LEU A 562 29.72 8.00 12.27
C LEU A 562 29.73 7.14 13.55
N PRO A 563 30.16 7.68 14.70
CA PRO A 563 30.25 6.93 15.95
C PRO A 563 28.89 6.88 16.70
N THR A 564 27.78 6.91 15.96
CA THR A 564 26.42 6.93 16.52
C THR A 564 25.47 6.19 15.61
N LEU A 565 24.34 5.76 16.17
CA LEU A 565 23.23 5.21 15.40
C LEU A 565 22.39 6.36 14.83
N LEU A 566 21.87 6.15 13.63
CA LEU A 566 20.99 7.10 12.98
C LEU A 566 19.53 6.77 13.29
N GLY A 567 18.74 7.80 13.55
CA GLY A 567 17.28 7.69 13.61
C GLY A 567 16.67 7.67 12.21
N GLN A 568 15.58 8.42 12.02
CA GLN A 568 14.95 8.55 10.70
C GLN A 568 15.95 9.12 9.67
N THR A 569 15.82 8.67 8.42
CA THR A 569 16.66 9.07 7.29
C THR A 569 15.81 9.32 6.04
N ALA A 570 16.22 10.27 5.19
CA ALA A 570 15.55 10.59 3.93
C ALA A 570 16.54 11.17 2.92
N VAL A 571 16.19 11.16 1.64
CA VAL A 571 17.01 11.79 0.58
C VAL A 571 16.21 12.85 -0.16
N ARG A 572 16.89 13.93 -0.53
CA ARG A 572 16.47 14.80 -1.63
C ARG A 572 17.11 14.29 -2.90
N ARG A 573 16.28 14.10 -3.91
CA ARG A 573 16.66 13.57 -5.22
C ARG A 573 17.06 14.68 -6.17
#